data_AF-A0AAW0GBM3-F1
#
_entry.id   AF-A0AAW0GBM3-F1
#
_cell.length_a   1.000
_cell.length_b   1.000
_cell.length_c   1.000
_cell.angle_alpha   90.00
_cell.angle_beta   90.00
_cell.angle_gamma   90.00
#
_symmetry.space_group_name_H-M   'P 1'
#
loop_
_entity.id
_entity.type
_entity.pdbx_description
1 polymer ?
#
loop_
_entity_poly.entity_id
_entity_poly.type
_entity_poly.pdbx_seq_one_letter_code
_entity_poly.pdbx_strand_id
1 'polypeptide(L)'
;MDSRSVIRSYVRKVLRNNFKIAAKTTSPIPWSHPEDFLSQEHPVVMVGWPVGVPFQDPSNLTMARLLLVEAAVNDGSCYFKVLNRDEDDEMSKRGRKGRKDKFNCRGRQKCPAKPRKKGKTGKQILTAEELTDEQVRLYG
;
A
#
# COMPACT_ATOMS: atom_id res chain seq x y z
N MET A 1 -32.25 0.00 -1.28
CA MET A 1 -30.78 0.09 -1.46
C MET A 1 -30.38 1.54 -1.31
N ASP A 2 -29.40 1.85 -0.45
CA ASP A 2 -28.95 3.22 -0.23
C ASP A 2 -28.20 3.76 -1.45
N SER A 3 -28.76 4.76 -2.13
CA SER A 3 -28.12 5.41 -3.29
C SER A 3 -26.70 5.92 -2.99
N ARG A 4 -26.45 6.26 -1.72
CA ARG A 4 -25.13 6.67 -1.21
C ARG A 4 -24.07 5.56 -1.29
N SER A 5 -24.46 4.31 -1.09
CA SER A 5 -23.57 3.14 -1.18
C SER A 5 -23.23 2.84 -2.64
N VAL A 6 -24.23 2.97 -3.53
CA VAL A 6 -24.08 2.74 -4.96
C VAL A 6 -23.06 3.70 -5.59
N ILE A 7 -23.19 5.00 -5.33
CA ILE A 7 -22.27 6.01 -5.89
C ILE A 7 -20.83 5.77 -5.39
N ARG A 8 -20.64 5.50 -4.10
CA ARG A 8 -19.30 5.22 -3.54
C ARG A 8 -18.65 4.02 -4.20
N SER A 9 -19.43 2.94 -4.36
CA SER A 9 -18.96 1.72 -5.02
C SER A 9 -18.60 1.97 -6.48
N TYR A 10 -19.45 2.73 -7.19
CA TYR A 10 -19.22 3.12 -8.58
C TYR A 10 -17.92 3.92 -8.75
N VAL A 11 -17.78 5.05 -8.04
CA VAL A 11 -16.60 5.91 -8.12
C VAL A 11 -15.33 5.12 -7.80
N ARG A 12 -15.34 4.31 -6.74
CA ARG A 12 -14.17 3.48 -6.37
C ARG A 12 -13.83 2.47 -7.46
N LYS A 13 -14.83 1.84 -8.08
CA LYS A 13 -14.63 0.86 -9.16
C LYS A 13 -14.04 1.52 -10.40
N VAL A 14 -14.54 2.68 -10.80
CA VAL A 14 -14.05 3.41 -11.98
C VAL A 14 -12.62 3.90 -11.74
N LEU A 15 -12.36 4.56 -10.60
CA LEU A 15 -11.00 5.00 -10.27
C LEU A 15 -10.02 3.84 -10.22
N ARG A 16 -10.41 2.72 -9.60
CA ARG A 16 -9.55 1.52 -9.56
C ARG A 16 -9.26 1.00 -10.97
N ASN A 17 -10.27 0.89 -11.82
CA ASN A 17 -10.09 0.37 -13.18
C ASN A 17 -9.22 1.31 -14.02
N ASN A 18 -9.47 2.62 -13.96
CA ASN A 18 -8.69 3.62 -14.68
C ASN A 18 -7.23 3.61 -14.23
N PHE A 19 -7.00 3.49 -12.92
CA PHE A 19 -5.65 3.34 -12.39
C PHE A 19 -4.96 2.06 -12.87
N LYS A 20 -5.64 0.91 -12.84
CA LYS A 20 -5.07 -0.36 -13.31
C LYS A 20 -4.64 -0.28 -14.78
N ILE A 21 -5.43 0.41 -15.60
CA ILE A 21 -5.13 0.61 -17.03
C ILE A 21 -3.91 1.54 -17.18
N ALA A 22 -3.90 2.68 -16.50
CA ALA A 22 -2.83 3.68 -16.60
C ALA A 22 -1.49 3.16 -16.05
N ALA A 23 -1.50 2.57 -14.84
CA ALA A 23 -0.31 2.08 -14.15
C ALA A 23 0.10 0.65 -14.54
N LYS A 24 -0.69 -0.02 -15.41
CA LYS A 24 -0.50 -1.42 -15.83
C LYS A 24 -0.29 -2.37 -14.63
N THR A 25 -1.02 -2.12 -13.55
CA THR A 25 -0.90 -2.85 -12.29
C THR A 25 -2.23 -3.46 -11.88
N THR A 26 -2.20 -4.54 -11.12
CA THR A 26 -3.40 -5.13 -10.50
C THR A 26 -3.60 -4.63 -9.08
N SER A 27 -2.57 -4.03 -8.49
CA SER A 27 -2.56 -3.54 -7.12
C SER A 27 -3.56 -2.40 -6.93
N PRO A 28 -4.29 -2.37 -5.80
CA PRO A 28 -5.13 -1.24 -5.45
C PRO A 28 -4.27 -0.02 -5.08
N ILE A 29 -4.85 1.17 -5.19
CA ILE A 29 -4.21 2.41 -4.72
C ILE A 29 -4.19 2.40 -3.18
N PRO A 30 -3.02 2.55 -2.53
CA PRO A 30 -2.95 2.81 -1.11
C PRO A 30 -3.39 4.26 -0.83
N TRP A 31 -4.49 4.41 -0.10
CA TRP A 31 -5.06 5.72 0.20
C TRP A 31 -4.40 6.47 1.37
N SER A 32 -3.36 5.91 1.98
CA SER A 32 -2.59 6.58 3.04
C SER A 32 -1.78 7.76 2.47
N HIS A 33 -1.13 7.56 1.32
CA HIS A 33 -0.35 8.57 0.61
C HIS A 33 -0.49 8.37 -0.91
N PRO A 34 -1.67 8.67 -1.48
CA PRO A 34 -1.96 8.31 -2.86
C PRO A 34 -1.07 9.06 -3.85
N GLU A 35 -0.76 10.34 -3.62
CA GLU A 35 0.09 11.12 -4.54
C GLU A 35 1.53 10.60 -4.61
N ASP A 36 2.12 10.28 -3.45
CA ASP A 36 3.46 9.71 -3.37
C ASP A 36 3.52 8.35 -4.07
N PHE A 37 2.53 7.50 -3.82
CA PHE A 37 2.44 6.19 -4.48
C PHE A 37 2.29 6.33 -5.99
N LEU A 38 1.39 7.22 -6.43
CA LEU A 38 1.11 7.43 -7.85
C LEU A 38 2.33 7.96 -8.61
N SER A 39 3.13 8.83 -8.00
CA SER A 39 4.30 9.47 -8.64
C SER A 39 5.61 8.70 -8.47
N GLN A 40 5.78 7.93 -7.39
CA GLN A 40 7.03 7.23 -7.10
C GLN A 40 7.04 5.79 -7.62
N GLU A 41 5.93 5.08 -7.50
CA GLU A 41 5.84 3.66 -7.89
C GLU A 41 5.36 3.49 -9.33
N HIS A 42 4.63 4.48 -9.84
CA HIS A 42 4.07 4.46 -11.18
C HIS A 42 4.35 5.80 -11.88
N PRO A 43 4.50 5.83 -13.22
CA PRO A 43 4.61 7.09 -13.95
C PRO A 43 3.19 7.61 -14.25
N VAL A 44 2.37 7.87 -13.23
CA VAL A 44 0.96 8.22 -13.40
C VAL A 44 0.57 9.36 -12.47
N VAL A 45 -0.25 10.29 -12.95
CA VAL A 45 -0.78 11.40 -12.15
C VAL A 45 -2.30 11.47 -12.28
N MET A 46 -2.98 11.90 -11.22
CA MET A 46 -4.40 12.23 -11.28
C MET A 46 -4.59 13.61 -11.92
N VAL A 47 -5.39 13.68 -12.99
CA VAL A 47 -5.74 14.92 -13.68
C VAL A 47 -7.23 15.19 -13.53
N GLY A 48 -7.59 16.46 -13.32
CA GLY A 48 -8.97 16.92 -13.24
C GLY A 48 -9.74 16.43 -12.01
N TRP A 49 -9.03 16.17 -10.92
CA TRP A 49 -9.67 16.02 -9.62
C TRP A 49 -10.39 17.32 -9.22
N PRO A 50 -11.64 17.27 -8.71
CA PRO A 50 -12.41 18.49 -8.43
C PRO A 50 -11.71 19.43 -7.45
N VAL A 51 -11.70 20.73 -7.79
CA VAL A 51 -11.12 21.78 -6.94
C VAL A 51 -11.87 21.85 -5.61
N GLY A 52 -11.13 21.92 -4.49
CA GLY A 52 -11.71 21.97 -3.14
C GLY A 52 -12.15 20.61 -2.57
N VAL A 53 -11.95 19.51 -3.31
CA VAL A 53 -12.11 18.15 -2.81
C VAL A 53 -10.74 17.58 -2.45
N PRO A 54 -10.50 17.15 -1.19
CA PRO A 54 -9.24 16.52 -0.84
C PRO A 54 -9.06 15.22 -1.62
N PHE A 55 -7.85 14.98 -2.14
CA PHE A 55 -7.55 13.76 -2.88
C PHE A 55 -7.33 12.59 -1.89
N GLN A 56 -8.40 11.83 -1.66
CA GLN A 56 -8.45 10.74 -0.67
C GLN A 56 -9.44 9.65 -1.09
N ASP A 57 -9.56 8.59 -0.28
CA ASP A 57 -10.51 7.51 -0.52
C ASP A 57 -11.96 8.05 -0.65
N PRO A 58 -12.70 7.69 -1.72
CA PRO A 58 -14.12 8.05 -1.91
C PRO A 58 -15.02 7.69 -0.72
N SER A 59 -14.63 6.72 0.10
CA SER A 59 -15.33 6.32 1.33
C SER A 59 -15.37 7.43 2.37
N ASN A 60 -14.28 8.20 2.45
CA ASN A 60 -14.08 9.25 3.44
C ASN A 60 -14.65 10.60 2.98
N LEU A 61 -15.17 10.67 1.75
CA LEU A 61 -15.79 11.87 1.23
C LEU A 61 -17.25 12.01 1.70
N THR A 62 -17.62 13.26 2.02
CA THR A 62 -19.01 13.68 2.18
C THR A 62 -19.77 13.47 0.87
N MET A 63 -21.09 13.23 0.93
CA MET A 63 -21.90 13.00 -0.28
C MET A 63 -21.79 14.14 -1.31
N ALA A 64 -21.77 15.41 -0.88
CA ALA A 64 -21.63 16.54 -1.80
C ALA A 64 -20.33 16.47 -2.62
N ARG A 65 -19.20 16.22 -1.95
CA ARG A 65 -17.90 16.04 -2.61
C ARG A 65 -17.85 14.80 -3.49
N LEU A 66 -18.50 13.71 -3.07
CA LEU A 66 -18.55 12.49 -3.85
C LEU A 66 -19.29 12.68 -5.18
N LEU A 67 -20.40 13.43 -5.17
CA LEU A 67 -21.15 13.76 -6.39
C LEU A 67 -20.32 14.61 -7.37
N LEU A 68 -19.50 15.53 -6.86
CA LEU A 68 -18.56 16.29 -7.69
C LEU A 68 -17.53 15.38 -8.36
N VAL A 69 -16.98 14.42 -7.61
CA VAL A 69 -16.03 13.44 -8.14
C VAL A 69 -16.72 12.53 -9.15
N GLU A 70 -17.94 12.07 -8.88
CA GLU A 70 -18.72 11.25 -9.82
C GLU A 70 -18.98 12.00 -11.13
N ALA A 71 -19.42 13.25 -11.07
CA ALA A 71 -19.63 14.09 -12.26
C ALA A 71 -18.32 14.23 -13.04
N ALA A 72 -17.22 14.59 -12.38
CA ALA A 72 -15.92 14.75 -13.04
C ALA A 72 -15.42 13.46 -13.71
N VAL A 73 -15.65 12.31 -13.07
CA VAL A 73 -15.30 10.99 -13.62
C VAL A 73 -16.20 10.62 -14.81
N ASN A 74 -17.51 10.89 -14.73
CA ASN A 74 -18.46 10.64 -15.82
C ASN A 74 -18.21 11.54 -17.03
N ASP A 75 -17.84 12.79 -16.80
CA ASP A 75 -17.51 13.77 -17.84
C ASP A 75 -16.14 13.49 -18.48
N GLY A 76 -15.37 12.54 -17.93
CA GLY A 76 -14.02 12.22 -18.39
C GLY A 76 -12.97 13.28 -18.04
N SER A 77 -13.34 14.29 -17.25
CA SER A 77 -12.41 15.33 -16.79
C SER A 77 -11.46 14.79 -15.71
N CYS A 78 -11.91 13.85 -14.87
CA CYS A 78 -11.11 13.21 -13.83
C CYS A 78 -10.56 11.85 -14.30
N TYR A 79 -9.25 11.77 -14.55
CA TYR A 79 -8.61 10.54 -15.03
C TYR A 79 -7.14 10.43 -14.61
N PHE A 80 -6.61 9.20 -14.70
CA PHE A 80 -5.20 8.93 -14.49
C PHE A 80 -4.44 9.13 -15.81
N LYS A 81 -3.57 10.14 -15.86
CA LYS A 81 -2.68 10.41 -16.99
C LYS A 81 -1.36 9.69 -16.78
N VAL A 82 -0.95 8.89 -17.76
CA VAL A 82 0.40 8.32 -17.80
C VAL A 82 1.37 9.45 -18.16
N LEU A 83 2.41 9.62 -17.34
CA LEU A 83 3.46 10.59 -17.54
C LEU A 83 4.42 10.08 -18.62
N ASN A 84 4.81 10.98 -19.51
CA ASN A 84 5.94 10.74 -20.41
C ASN A 84 7.26 10.77 -19.62
N ARG A 85 8.32 10.22 -20.20
CA ARG A 85 9.64 10.16 -19.56
C ARG A 85 10.13 11.52 -19.04
N ASP A 86 9.98 12.58 -19.84
CA ASP A 86 10.37 13.93 -19.43
C ASP A 86 9.53 14.47 -18.26
N GLU A 87 8.22 14.19 -18.25
CA GLU A 87 7.31 14.59 -17.16
C GLU A 87 7.60 13.80 -15.87
N ASP A 88 7.91 12.50 -16.00
CA ASP A 88 8.30 11.62 -14.90
C ASP A 88 9.64 12.04 -14.29
N ASP A 89 10.63 12.39 -15.13
CA ASP A 89 11.93 12.91 -14.70
C ASP A 89 11.77 14.24 -13.95
N GLU A 90 10.89 15.13 -14.41
CA GLU A 90 10.61 16.40 -13.74
C GLU A 90 9.88 16.19 -12.39
N MET A 91 8.88 15.33 -12.35
CA MET A 91 8.15 14.98 -11.13
C MET A 91 9.08 14.30 -10.11
N SER A 92 9.93 13.40 -10.58
CA SER A 92 10.99 12.76 -9.79
C SER A 92 11.97 13.78 -9.22
N LYS A 93 12.36 14.84 -9.96
CA LYS A 93 13.24 15.89 -9.41
C LYS A 93 12.57 16.71 -8.30
N ARG A 94 11.25 16.92 -8.39
CA ARG A 94 10.46 17.64 -7.38
C ARG A 94 10.22 16.79 -6.12
N GLY A 95 10.01 15.48 -6.27
CA GLY A 95 9.72 14.54 -5.17
C GLY A 95 10.91 13.77 -4.59
N ARG A 96 12.03 13.63 -5.31
CA ARG A 96 13.20 12.83 -4.90
C ARG A 96 14.33 13.65 -4.27
N LYS A 97 14.04 14.76 -3.60
CA LYS A 97 15.03 15.42 -2.73
C LYS A 97 15.15 14.65 -1.41
N GLY A 98 15.59 13.39 -1.46
CA GLY A 98 15.67 12.56 -0.24
C GLY A 98 16.06 11.09 -0.36
N ARG A 99 16.21 10.50 -1.55
CA ARG A 99 16.79 9.15 -1.70
C ARG A 99 17.88 9.15 -2.75
N LYS A 100 19.02 9.73 -2.39
CA LYS A 100 20.28 9.54 -3.14
C LYS A 100 20.77 8.11 -2.89
N ASP A 101 20.98 7.38 -3.98
CA ASP A 101 21.88 6.24 -4.14
C ASP A 101 21.94 5.16 -3.06
N LYS A 102 21.30 4.00 -3.34
CA LYS A 102 21.94 2.67 -3.21
C LYS A 102 21.28 1.67 -4.16
N PHE A 103 21.52 1.82 -5.47
CA PHE A 103 21.35 0.70 -6.39
C PHE A 103 22.50 0.63 -7.40
N ASN A 104 23.72 0.55 -6.88
CA ASN A 104 24.83 -0.03 -7.63
C ASN A 104 25.56 -1.05 -6.77
N CYS A 105 25.11 -2.31 -6.86
CA CYS A 105 25.95 -3.46 -6.58
C CYS A 105 25.80 -4.47 -7.72
N ARG A 106 26.13 -4.07 -8.97
CA ARG A 106 26.65 -5.04 -9.95
C ARG A 106 28.10 -5.33 -9.58
N GLY A 107 28.27 -6.10 -8.52
CA GLY A 107 29.55 -6.53 -7.97
C GLY A 107 29.38 -7.93 -7.42
N ARG A 108 29.77 -8.92 -8.22
CA ARG A 108 29.76 -10.35 -7.96
C ARG A 108 30.48 -10.68 -6.63
N GLN A 109 29.75 -10.86 -5.54
CA GLN A 109 30.25 -11.57 -4.35
C GLN A 109 29.43 -12.84 -4.13
N LYS A 110 30.12 -13.98 -4.22
CA LYS A 110 29.61 -15.32 -3.94
C LYS A 110 29.03 -15.36 -2.52
N CYS A 111 27.73 -15.63 -2.39
CA CYS A 111 27.17 -16.13 -1.14
C CYS A 111 27.69 -17.56 -0.91
N PRO A 112 28.42 -17.88 0.17
CA PRO A 112 28.68 -19.27 0.51
C PRO A 112 27.37 -19.92 0.98
N ALA A 113 26.94 -20.92 0.21
CA ALA A 113 25.84 -21.81 0.56
C ALA A 113 26.11 -22.47 1.92
N LYS A 114 25.27 -22.21 2.92
CA LYS A 114 25.24 -23.01 4.15
C LYS A 114 24.35 -24.24 3.92
N PRO A 115 24.84 -25.46 4.21
CA PRO A 115 24.11 -26.69 3.94
C PRO A 115 22.95 -26.93 4.91
N ARG A 116 21.83 -27.42 4.37
CA ARG A 116 20.68 -27.96 5.10
C ARG A 116 21.10 -29.26 5.80
N LYS A 117 20.88 -29.39 7.11
CA LYS A 117 20.85 -30.70 7.79
C LYS A 117 19.41 -31.05 8.20
N LYS A 118 18.90 -32.12 7.58
CA LYS A 118 17.75 -32.91 8.03
C LYS A 118 18.20 -33.84 9.16
N GLY A 119 17.32 -34.10 10.13
CA GLY A 119 17.42 -35.22 11.08
C GLY A 119 16.53 -34.98 12.31
N LYS A 120 15.27 -35.43 12.33
CA LYS A 120 14.74 -36.74 12.79
C LYS A 120 14.91 -37.01 14.31
N THR A 121 13.76 -37.00 15.00
CA THR A 121 13.27 -37.92 16.06
C THR A 121 14.14 -38.23 17.28
N GLY A 122 13.56 -38.05 18.48
CA GLY A 122 13.96 -38.80 19.68
C GLY A 122 13.30 -38.28 20.97
N LYS A 123 12.25 -38.99 21.44
CA LYS A 123 11.72 -38.91 22.82
C LYS A 123 12.77 -39.45 23.81
N GLN A 124 12.91 -38.88 25.01
CA GLN A 124 13.13 -39.56 26.31
C GLN A 124 12.66 -38.60 27.43
N ILE A 125 11.54 -38.86 28.14
CA ILE A 125 11.30 -39.66 29.36
C ILE A 125 11.47 -38.84 30.67
N LEU A 126 10.41 -38.89 31.49
CA LEU A 126 10.23 -38.35 32.85
C LEU A 126 11.22 -39.00 33.85
N THR A 127 11.57 -38.37 34.97
CA THR A 127 10.95 -38.46 36.33
C THR A 127 12.01 -37.88 37.30
N ALA A 128 11.85 -37.56 38.58
CA ALA A 128 10.81 -37.57 39.61
C ALA A 128 11.42 -36.77 40.81
N GLU A 129 10.55 -36.35 41.74
CA GLU A 129 10.83 -36.22 43.18
C GLU A 129 11.89 -35.21 43.66
N GLU A 130 11.43 -34.14 44.30
CA GLU A 130 11.44 -33.93 45.77
C GLU A 130 10.71 -32.58 46.01
N LEU A 131 9.52 -32.54 46.64
CA LEU A 131 9.28 -32.54 48.10
C LEU A 131 10.25 -31.54 48.80
N THR A 132 9.83 -30.55 49.55
CA THR A 132 8.63 -30.38 50.38
C THR A 132 8.50 -28.92 50.79
N ASP A 133 7.27 -28.58 51.19
CA ASP A 133 6.91 -27.80 52.37
C ASP A 133 8.00 -26.96 53.03
N GLU A 134 7.78 -25.66 53.12
CA GLU A 134 7.12 -25.14 54.32
C GLU A 134 6.84 -23.66 54.13
N GLN A 135 5.54 -23.38 54.07
CA GLN A 135 4.91 -22.30 54.81
C GLN A 135 5.30 -20.85 54.49
N VAL A 136 4.36 -20.00 54.92
CA VAL A 136 4.62 -18.66 55.42
C VAL A 136 4.41 -17.55 54.39
N ARG A 137 3.20 -16.98 54.49
CA ARG A 137 2.91 -15.53 54.42
C ARG A 137 2.90 -14.94 53.00
N LEU A 138 1.80 -14.49 52.44
CA LEU A 138 0.70 -13.71 53.03
C LEU A 138 -0.47 -13.73 52.04
N TYR A 139 -1.71 -13.67 52.56
CA TYR A 139 -2.99 -13.58 51.84
C TYR A 139 -3.44 -14.92 51.22
N GLY A 140 -4.24 -15.75 51.89
CA GLY A 140 -5.37 -15.36 52.73
C GLY A 140 -6.46 -14.80 51.86
#